data_AF-A0A378W7K5-F1
#
_entry.id   AF-A0A378W7K5-F1
#
_cell.length_a   1.000
_cell.length_b   1.000
_cell.length_c   1.000
_cell.angle_alpha   90.00
_cell.angle_beta   90.00
_cell.angle_gamma   90.00
#
_symmetry.space_group_name_H-M   'P 1'
#
loop_
_entity.id
_entity.type
_entity.pdbx_description
1 polymer ?
#
loop_
_entity_poly.entity_id
_entity_poly.type
_entity_poly.pdbx_seq_one_letter_code
_entity_poly.pdbx_strand_id
1 'polypeptide(L)'
;MRVRHPVSVEGAAVWFLVSAWGGDTEQVDRRWAWVLWGGLACWLLGFWWHWTRTSWWILDILMIPLMGALYLLGLVAVATAAIGGRRWVVLATVVPVLIVVTVVVNSGWMVAPRAWFAMHRPLFERALETDPGEDYYGNQLPGSLQFLVAEGRVSNRGGSRFFPQWIGIPDDAGGYLYDPNESPEGADLYGDICTDPVDLGDGWWMCGLRNNGW
;
A
#
# COMPACT_ATOMS: atom_id res chain seq x y z
N MET A 1 2.22 32.91 74.82
CA MET A 1 3.07 33.01 73.62
C MET A 1 3.27 31.61 73.07
N ARG A 2 2.76 31.32 71.86
CA ARG A 2 2.75 29.97 71.27
C ARG A 2 3.86 29.92 70.21
N VAL A 3 4.96 29.24 70.51
CA VAL A 3 6.13 29.09 69.63
C VAL A 3 5.76 28.13 68.50
N ARG A 4 5.85 28.57 67.25
CA ARG A 4 5.71 27.72 66.06
C ARG A 4 7.02 26.97 65.83
N HIS A 5 6.95 25.64 65.73
CA HIS A 5 8.06 24.81 65.26
C HIS A 5 8.32 25.06 63.77
N PRO A 6 9.59 25.09 63.32
CA PRO A 6 9.94 25.16 61.91
C PRO A 6 9.64 23.82 61.23
N VAL A 7 9.00 23.91 60.06
CA VAL A 7 8.72 22.77 59.17
C VAL A 7 10.05 22.23 58.67
N SER A 8 10.31 20.94 58.92
CA SER A 8 11.51 20.24 58.46
C SER A 8 11.64 20.32 56.94
N VAL A 9 12.79 20.81 56.47
CA VAL A 9 13.18 20.95 55.06
C VAL A 9 13.25 19.58 54.36
N GLU A 10 13.36 18.49 55.13
CA GLU A 10 13.44 17.12 54.60
C GLU A 10 12.10 16.62 54.05
N GLY A 11 10.97 17.12 54.57
CA GLY A 11 9.63 16.74 54.08
C GLY A 11 9.32 17.30 52.68
N ALA A 12 9.88 18.46 52.33
CA ALA A 12 9.64 19.11 51.04
C ALA A 12 10.44 18.46 49.89
N ALA A 13 11.66 18.00 50.16
CA ALA A 13 12.52 17.36 49.15
C ALA A 13 11.99 15.97 48.73
N VAL A 14 11.45 15.20 49.68
CA VAL A 14 10.87 13.87 49.39
C VAL A 14 9.57 13.99 48.58
N TRP A 15 8.76 15.03 48.83
CA TRP A 15 7.52 15.26 48.07
C TRP A 15 7.77 15.74 46.63
N PHE A 16 8.86 16.47 46.39
CA PHE A 16 9.29 16.88 45.04
C PHE A 16 9.86 15.70 44.23
N LEU A 17 10.56 14.76 44.87
CA LEU A 17 11.10 13.59 44.19
C LEU A 17 10.04 12.52 43.85
N VAL A 18 9.01 12.39 44.68
CA VAL A 18 7.91 11.44 44.42
C VAL A 18 6.93 11.98 43.36
N SER A 19 6.70 13.29 43.32
CA SER A 19 5.80 13.91 42.32
C SER A 19 6.43 14.04 40.92
N ALA A 20 7.75 14.21 40.82
CA ALA A 20 8.46 14.26 39.54
C ALA A 20 8.64 12.89 38.86
N TRP A 21 8.44 11.78 39.57
CA TRP A 21 8.71 10.43 39.03
C TRP A 21 7.46 9.56 38.85
N GLY A 22 6.37 9.87 39.55
CA GLY A 22 5.13 9.08 39.51
C GLY A 22 4.14 9.45 38.38
N GLY A 23 4.18 10.68 37.85
CA GLY A 23 3.19 11.16 36.86
C GLY A 23 3.58 10.97 35.40
N ASP A 24 4.86 11.14 35.07
CA ASP A 24 5.33 11.14 33.68
C ASP A 24 5.50 9.72 33.11
N THR A 25 5.76 8.72 33.95
CA THR A 25 6.03 7.34 33.50
C THR A 25 4.77 6.66 32.94
N GLU A 26 3.60 6.81 33.58
CA GLU A 26 2.33 6.30 33.05
C GLU A 26 1.90 7.00 31.74
N GLN A 27 2.17 8.31 31.63
CA GLN A 27 1.77 9.10 30.46
C GLN A 27 2.66 8.79 29.24
N VAL A 28 3.97 8.63 29.46
CA VAL A 28 4.94 8.18 28.45
C VAL A 28 4.64 6.74 28.03
N ASP A 29 4.28 5.85 28.97
CA ASP A 29 3.90 4.46 28.65
C ASP A 29 2.61 4.38 27.82
N ARG A 30 1.65 5.28 28.03
CA ARG A 30 0.43 5.28 27.21
C ARG A 30 0.67 5.83 25.81
N ARG A 31 1.53 6.84 25.67
CA ARG A 31 1.73 7.56 24.40
C ARG A 31 2.34 6.68 23.31
N TRP A 32 3.33 5.84 23.62
CA TRP A 32 3.92 4.95 22.61
C TRP A 32 2.91 3.91 22.12
N ALA A 33 2.05 3.41 22.99
CA ALA A 33 1.00 2.46 22.62
C ALA A 33 -0.01 3.10 21.65
N TRP A 34 -0.42 4.34 21.90
CA TRP A 34 -1.29 5.07 20.96
C TRP A 34 -0.63 5.30 19.59
N VAL A 35 0.67 5.63 19.55
CA VAL A 35 1.39 5.78 18.28
C VAL A 35 1.53 4.45 17.55
N LEU A 36 1.80 3.36 18.26
CA LEU A 36 1.90 2.02 17.67
C LEU A 36 0.57 1.57 17.08
N TRP A 37 -0.51 1.60 17.87
CA TRP A 37 -1.82 1.14 17.43
C TRP A 37 -2.45 2.09 16.40
N GLY A 38 -2.27 3.40 16.56
CA GLY A 38 -2.69 4.38 15.57
C GLY A 38 -1.93 4.23 14.25
N GLY A 39 -0.61 4.02 14.32
CA GLY A 39 0.22 3.73 13.15
C GLY A 39 -0.20 2.45 12.43
N LEU A 40 -0.46 1.38 13.19
CA LEU A 40 -0.94 0.12 12.64
C LEU A 40 -2.33 0.27 11.99
N ALA A 41 -3.24 1.03 12.61
CA ALA A 41 -4.56 1.31 12.04
C ALA A 41 -4.45 2.10 10.72
N CYS A 42 -3.62 3.15 10.68
CA CYS A 42 -3.34 3.90 9.45
C CYS A 42 -2.74 3.01 8.36
N TRP A 43 -1.79 2.14 8.74
CA TRP A 43 -1.18 1.19 7.81
C TRP A 43 -2.21 0.19 7.27
N LEU A 44 -3.07 -0.38 8.12
CA LEU A 44 -4.10 -1.33 7.72
C LEU A 44 -5.15 -0.71 6.80
N LEU A 45 -5.53 0.55 7.02
CA LEU A 45 -6.44 1.28 6.15
C LEU A 45 -5.81 1.52 4.77
N GLY A 46 -4.55 1.97 4.72
CA GLY A 46 -3.81 2.14 3.48
C GLY A 46 -3.61 0.81 2.74
N PHE A 47 -3.23 -0.25 3.47
CA PHE A 47 -3.11 -1.62 2.95
C PHE A 47 -4.41 -2.07 2.29
N TRP A 48 -5.52 -1.98 3.02
CA TRP A 48 -6.82 -2.45 2.54
C TRP A 48 -7.22 -1.73 1.26
N TRP A 49 -7.02 -0.41 1.20
CA TRP A 49 -7.27 0.37 0.00
C TRP A 49 -6.42 -0.06 -1.20
N HIS A 50 -5.11 -0.21 -1.02
CA HIS A 50 -4.21 -0.69 -2.07
C HIS A 50 -4.48 -2.14 -2.47
N TRP A 51 -5.01 -2.95 -1.56
CA TRP A 51 -5.38 -4.33 -1.82
C TRP A 51 -6.63 -4.43 -2.69
N THR A 52 -7.68 -3.66 -2.37
CA THR A 52 -8.94 -3.69 -3.14
C THR A 52 -8.87 -2.89 -4.43
N ARG A 53 -7.90 -1.95 -4.54
CA ARG A 53 -7.65 -1.12 -5.74
C ARG A 53 -8.93 -0.56 -6.38
N THR A 54 -9.88 -0.17 -5.54
CA THR A 54 -11.14 0.39 -6.01
C THR A 54 -10.85 1.76 -6.61
N SER A 55 -11.12 1.93 -7.91
CA SER A 55 -10.98 3.23 -8.56
C SER A 55 -12.20 4.09 -8.21
N TRP A 56 -11.95 5.27 -7.65
CA TRP A 56 -12.97 6.28 -7.38
C TRP A 56 -12.87 7.44 -8.38
N TRP A 57 -12.29 7.15 -9.55
CA TRP A 57 -12.21 8.02 -10.71
C TRP A 57 -11.42 9.29 -10.39
N ILE A 58 -12.00 10.49 -10.56
CA ILE A 58 -11.31 11.76 -10.29
C ILE A 58 -10.82 11.88 -8.83
N LEU A 59 -11.45 11.16 -7.90
CA LEU A 59 -11.00 11.13 -6.51
C LEU A 59 -9.68 10.39 -6.34
N ASP A 60 -9.27 9.53 -7.28
CA ASP A 60 -8.00 8.80 -7.20
C ASP A 60 -6.79 9.74 -7.17
N ILE A 61 -6.90 10.92 -7.80
CA ILE A 61 -5.86 11.97 -7.74
C ILE A 61 -5.57 12.39 -6.29
N LEU A 62 -6.58 12.35 -5.42
CA LEU A 62 -6.47 12.69 -4.00
C LEU A 62 -6.29 11.45 -3.13
N MET A 63 -7.01 10.37 -3.46
CA MET A 63 -7.06 9.15 -2.65
C MET A 63 -5.77 8.34 -2.75
N ILE A 64 -5.15 8.23 -3.93
CA ILE A 64 -3.86 7.53 -4.09
C ILE A 64 -2.78 8.14 -3.20
N PRO A 65 -2.48 9.45 -3.25
CA PRO A 65 -1.44 10.02 -2.38
C PRO A 65 -1.85 10.01 -0.91
N LEU A 66 -3.14 10.21 -0.59
CA LEU A 66 -3.62 10.14 0.80
C LEU A 66 -3.42 8.75 1.40
N MET A 67 -3.84 7.70 0.69
CA MET A 67 -3.73 6.32 1.16
C MET A 67 -2.28 5.85 1.16
N GLY A 68 -1.48 6.25 0.17
CA GLY A 68 -0.03 6.04 0.19
C GLY A 68 0.65 6.71 1.38
N ALA A 69 0.22 7.92 1.75
CA ALA A 69 0.72 8.61 2.93
C ALA A 69 0.32 7.89 4.23
N LEU A 70 -0.94 7.46 4.37
CA LEU A 70 -1.38 6.65 5.52
C LEU A 70 -0.59 5.35 5.64
N TYR A 71 -0.32 4.71 4.50
CA TYR A 71 0.41 3.46 4.42
C TYR A 71 1.87 3.63 4.88
N LEU A 72 2.58 4.62 4.34
CA LEU A 72 3.98 4.87 4.69
C LEU A 72 4.15 5.48 6.09
N LEU A 73 3.33 6.47 6.45
CA LEU A 73 3.40 7.11 7.76
C LEU A 73 2.98 6.15 8.87
N GLY A 74 2.01 5.26 8.61
CA GLY A 74 1.63 4.20 9.53
C GLY A 74 2.78 3.25 9.84
N LEU A 75 3.51 2.81 8.81
CA LEU A 75 4.71 1.99 8.96
C LEU A 75 5.79 2.69 9.80
N VAL A 76 6.08 3.96 9.49
CA VAL A 76 7.07 4.77 10.22
C VAL A 76 6.65 4.98 11.67
N ALA A 77 5.36 5.21 11.94
CA ALA A 77 4.82 5.34 13.30
C ALA A 77 4.99 4.04 14.10
N VAL A 78 4.70 2.87 13.51
CA VAL A 78 4.91 1.58 14.17
C VAL A 78 6.40 1.36 14.47
N ALA A 79 7.29 1.63 13.51
CA ALA A 79 8.73 1.45 13.69
C ALA A 79 9.29 2.39 14.78
N THR A 80 8.94 3.68 14.73
CA THR A 80 9.39 4.67 15.72
C THR A 80 8.86 4.40 17.11
N ALA A 81 7.59 3.98 17.25
CA ALA A 81 7.04 3.56 18.53
C ALA A 81 7.73 2.30 19.08
N ALA A 82 8.03 1.32 18.21
CA ALA A 82 8.72 0.11 18.63
C ALA A 82 10.17 0.37 19.06
N ILE A 83 10.89 1.27 18.38
CA ILE A 83 12.23 1.72 18.78
C ILE A 83 12.16 2.48 20.12
N GLY A 84 11.26 3.46 20.24
CA GLY A 84 11.11 4.26 21.46
C GLY A 84 10.71 3.43 22.67
N GLY A 85 9.81 2.46 22.49
CA GLY A 85 9.39 1.50 23.51
C GLY A 85 10.32 0.31 23.71
N ARG A 86 11.47 0.26 23.00
CA ARG A 86 12.46 -0.84 23.02
C ARG A 86 11.84 -2.23 22.81
N ARG A 87 10.82 -2.31 21.95
CA ARG A 87 10.08 -3.54 21.63
C ARG A 87 10.77 -4.32 20.52
N TRP A 88 11.93 -4.89 20.83
CA TRP A 88 12.75 -5.62 19.86
C TRP A 88 12.02 -6.74 19.12
N VAL A 89 11.09 -7.43 19.79
CA VAL A 89 10.26 -8.46 19.15
C VAL A 89 9.40 -7.88 18.03
N VAL A 90 8.77 -6.71 18.23
CA VAL A 90 7.96 -6.03 17.21
C VAL A 90 8.84 -5.59 16.04
N LEU A 91 10.04 -5.07 16.32
CA LEU A 91 11.00 -4.69 15.28
C LEU A 91 11.52 -5.89 14.48
N ALA A 92 11.71 -7.04 15.11
CA ALA A 92 12.22 -8.23 14.45
C ALA A 92 11.17 -9.01 13.67
N THR A 93 9.88 -8.82 13.97
CA THR A 93 8.78 -9.63 13.40
C THR A 93 7.78 -8.80 12.61
N VAL A 94 7.10 -7.86 13.26
CA VAL A 94 6.02 -7.08 12.67
C VAL A 94 6.55 -6.12 11.60
N VAL A 95 7.57 -5.33 11.93
CA VAL A 95 8.08 -4.30 10.99
C VAL A 95 8.57 -4.89 9.66
N PRO A 96 9.34 -6.00 9.63
CA PRO A 96 9.72 -6.66 8.37
C PRO A 96 8.52 -7.13 7.56
N VAL A 97 7.50 -7.71 8.22
CA VAL A 97 6.27 -8.13 7.54
C VAL A 97 5.55 -6.92 6.93
N LEU A 98 5.40 -5.83 7.69
CA LEU A 98 4.78 -4.61 7.17
C LEU A 98 5.58 -4.04 5.99
N ILE A 99 6.92 -4.04 6.04
CA ILE A 99 7.78 -3.60 4.93
C ILE A 99 7.54 -4.46 3.69
N VAL A 100 7.59 -5.79 3.83
CA VAL A 100 7.40 -6.72 2.70
C VAL A 100 6.02 -6.51 2.09
N VAL A 101 4.96 -6.46 2.90
CA VAL A 101 3.60 -6.24 2.40
C VAL A 101 3.46 -4.85 1.77
N THR A 102 4.13 -3.83 2.31
CA THR A 102 4.18 -2.49 1.72
C THR A 102 4.80 -2.51 0.33
N VAL A 103 5.95 -3.15 0.17
CA VAL A 103 6.65 -3.24 -1.13
C VAL A 103 5.85 -4.05 -2.14
N VAL A 104 5.24 -5.16 -1.72
CA VAL A 104 4.51 -6.08 -2.61
C VAL A 104 3.16 -5.51 -3.04
N VAL A 105 2.44 -4.79 -2.17
CA VAL A 105 1.06 -4.36 -2.47
C VAL A 105 0.97 -2.92 -2.96
N ASN A 106 1.96 -2.08 -2.65
CA ASN A 106 1.96 -0.69 -3.11
C ASN A 106 2.09 -0.61 -4.65
N SER A 107 1.39 0.32 -5.29
CA SER A 107 1.30 0.51 -6.75
C SER A 107 2.62 0.99 -7.39
N GLY A 108 3.69 0.20 -7.31
CA GLY A 108 5.02 0.52 -7.83
C GLY A 108 5.08 0.68 -9.35
N TRP A 109 4.05 0.20 -10.06
CA TRP A 109 3.91 0.34 -11.52
C TRP A 109 3.93 1.80 -12.00
N MET A 110 3.52 2.77 -11.16
CA MET A 110 3.54 4.20 -11.52
C MET A 110 4.97 4.72 -11.72
N VAL A 111 5.95 4.09 -11.05
CA VAL A 111 7.34 4.51 -11.06
C VAL A 111 8.19 3.58 -11.93
N ALA A 112 7.95 2.28 -11.88
CA ALA A 112 8.73 1.28 -12.62
C ALA A 112 7.83 0.10 -13.06
N PRO A 113 7.02 0.26 -14.12
CA PRO A 113 6.07 -0.77 -14.56
C PRO A 113 6.73 -2.08 -14.98
N ARG A 114 7.91 -2.06 -15.61
CA ARG A 114 8.64 -3.30 -15.93
C ARG A 114 9.06 -4.07 -14.68
N ALA A 115 9.66 -3.38 -13.71
CA ALA A 115 10.11 -4.00 -12.46
C ALA A 115 8.93 -4.51 -11.62
N TRP A 116 7.83 -3.74 -11.59
CA TRP A 116 6.60 -4.17 -10.94
C TRP A 116 6.05 -5.45 -11.56
N PHE A 117 5.96 -5.50 -12.89
CA PHE A 117 5.53 -6.68 -13.62
C PHE A 117 6.44 -7.87 -13.33
N ALA A 118 7.76 -7.71 -13.48
CA ALA A 118 8.73 -8.78 -13.26
C ALA A 118 8.64 -9.35 -11.83
N MET A 119 8.47 -8.50 -10.81
CA MET A 119 8.27 -8.94 -9.42
C MET A 119 6.99 -9.76 -9.24
N HIS A 120 5.91 -9.40 -9.93
CA HIS A 120 4.59 -10.00 -9.79
C HIS A 120 4.26 -11.02 -10.88
N ARG A 121 5.19 -11.31 -11.79
CA ARG A 121 4.98 -12.14 -12.95
C ARG A 121 4.37 -13.52 -12.62
N PRO A 122 4.82 -14.26 -11.59
CA PRO A 122 4.20 -15.53 -11.22
C PRO A 122 2.72 -15.39 -10.79
N LEU A 123 2.33 -14.23 -10.25
CA LEU A 123 0.96 -13.97 -9.85
C LEU A 123 0.09 -13.55 -11.04
N PHE A 124 0.65 -12.81 -12.00
CA PHE A 124 -0.01 -12.53 -13.28
C PHE A 124 -0.21 -13.82 -14.09
N GLU A 125 0.77 -14.71 -14.13
CA GLU A 125 0.65 -16.03 -14.76
C GLU A 125 -0.46 -16.86 -14.10
N ARG A 126 -0.57 -16.85 -12.76
CA ARG A 126 -1.71 -17.48 -12.07
C ARG A 126 -3.03 -16.78 -12.38
N ALA A 127 -3.04 -15.46 -12.56
CA ALA A 127 -4.25 -14.71 -12.88
C ALA A 127 -4.83 -15.09 -14.25
N LEU A 128 -4.03 -15.64 -15.17
CA LEU A 128 -4.49 -16.23 -16.43
C LEU A 128 -5.45 -17.43 -16.22
N GLU A 129 -5.52 -18.05 -15.05
CA GLU A 129 -6.54 -19.08 -14.79
C GLU A 129 -7.96 -18.49 -14.69
N THR A 130 -8.07 -17.17 -14.50
CA THR A 130 -9.35 -16.48 -14.42
C THR A 130 -9.93 -16.26 -15.82
N ASP A 131 -11.21 -16.63 -15.99
CA ASP A 131 -11.95 -16.31 -17.19
C ASP A 131 -12.27 -14.79 -17.23
N PRO A 132 -11.77 -14.04 -18.23
CA PRO A 132 -12.06 -12.61 -18.34
C PRO A 132 -13.54 -12.28 -18.57
N GLY A 133 -14.35 -13.25 -19.01
CA GLY A 133 -15.77 -13.02 -19.33
C GLY A 133 -15.99 -12.17 -20.58
N GLU A 134 -17.26 -11.84 -20.83
CA GLU A 134 -17.71 -11.07 -21.99
C GLU A 134 -18.02 -9.60 -21.66
N ASP A 135 -18.08 -9.25 -20.38
CA ASP A 135 -18.33 -7.88 -19.94
C ASP A 135 -17.21 -6.94 -20.38
N TYR A 136 -17.57 -5.69 -20.70
CA TYR A 136 -16.60 -4.69 -21.13
C TYR A 136 -15.45 -4.54 -20.11
N TYR A 137 -15.73 -4.33 -18.83
CA TYR A 137 -14.67 -4.25 -17.81
C TYR A 137 -14.19 -5.62 -17.31
N GLY A 138 -14.70 -6.71 -17.88
CA GLY A 138 -14.37 -8.08 -17.55
C GLY A 138 -14.77 -8.54 -16.15
N ASN A 139 -14.25 -9.69 -15.77
CA ASN A 139 -14.57 -10.38 -14.53
C ASN A 139 -13.60 -10.04 -13.39
N GLN A 140 -14.07 -10.25 -12.16
CA GLN A 140 -13.23 -10.10 -10.97
C GLN A 140 -12.20 -11.22 -10.88
N LEU A 141 -10.96 -10.84 -10.57
CA LEU A 141 -9.93 -11.75 -10.11
C LEU A 141 -10.27 -12.32 -8.73
N PRO A 142 -9.75 -13.51 -8.39
CA PRO A 142 -9.75 -14.01 -7.02
C PRO A 142 -9.21 -12.96 -6.05
N GLY A 143 -9.78 -12.87 -4.85
CA GLY A 143 -9.45 -11.81 -3.88
C GLY A 143 -7.96 -11.71 -3.52
N SER A 144 -7.19 -12.82 -3.65
CA SER A 144 -5.74 -12.85 -3.45
C SER A 144 -4.93 -12.17 -4.56
N LEU A 145 -5.54 -11.90 -5.72
CA LEU A 145 -4.91 -11.36 -6.93
C LEU A 145 -5.45 -9.98 -7.31
N GLN A 146 -6.50 -9.48 -6.65
CA GLN A 146 -7.12 -8.19 -6.98
C GLN A 146 -6.15 -7.02 -6.88
N PHE A 147 -5.20 -7.07 -5.93
CA PHE A 147 -4.19 -6.02 -5.79
C PHE A 147 -3.27 -5.87 -7.02
N LEU A 148 -3.27 -6.83 -7.96
CA LEU A 148 -2.44 -6.78 -9.17
C LEU A 148 -2.94 -5.80 -10.23
N VAL A 149 -4.22 -5.40 -10.20
CA VAL A 149 -4.87 -4.64 -11.27
C VAL A 149 -5.83 -3.59 -10.71
N ALA A 150 -6.16 -2.59 -11.52
CA ALA A 150 -7.22 -1.64 -11.23
C ALA A 150 -8.57 -2.37 -11.12
N GLU A 151 -9.35 -2.01 -10.11
CA GLU A 151 -10.66 -2.61 -9.79
C GLU A 151 -10.66 -4.13 -9.53
N GLY A 152 -9.48 -4.77 -9.46
CA GLY A 152 -9.37 -6.20 -9.28
C GLY A 152 -9.95 -7.02 -10.44
N ARG A 153 -10.00 -6.48 -11.66
CA ARG A 153 -10.63 -7.11 -12.83
C ARG A 153 -9.66 -7.44 -13.96
N VAL A 154 -10.01 -8.47 -14.73
CA VAL A 154 -9.33 -8.87 -15.97
C VAL A 154 -10.36 -8.94 -17.09
N SER A 155 -10.02 -8.43 -18.26
CA SER A 155 -10.91 -8.43 -19.44
C SER A 155 -10.22 -9.00 -20.68
N ASN A 156 -10.98 -9.29 -21.72
CA ASN A 156 -10.45 -9.68 -23.02
C ASN A 156 -10.48 -8.48 -23.97
N ARG A 157 -9.34 -8.11 -24.54
CA ARG A 157 -9.17 -6.98 -25.46
C ARG A 157 -8.39 -7.40 -26.69
N GLY A 158 -9.08 -7.40 -27.84
CA GLY A 158 -8.48 -7.77 -29.11
C GLY A 158 -7.95 -9.20 -29.17
N GLY A 159 -8.52 -10.14 -28.39
CA GLY A 159 -8.00 -11.51 -28.28
C GLY A 159 -6.97 -11.68 -27.15
N SER A 160 -6.41 -10.59 -26.65
CA SER A 160 -5.45 -10.59 -25.56
C SER A 160 -6.14 -10.46 -24.19
N ARG A 161 -5.55 -11.04 -23.15
CA ARG A 161 -6.03 -10.83 -21.76
C ARG A 161 -5.45 -9.55 -21.20
N PHE A 162 -6.30 -8.62 -20.82
CA PHE A 162 -5.92 -7.30 -20.35
C PHE A 162 -6.03 -7.18 -18.82
N PHE A 163 -4.93 -6.73 -18.22
CA PHE A 163 -4.75 -6.50 -16.79
C PHE A 163 -4.49 -5.00 -16.55
N PRO A 164 -5.56 -4.17 -16.41
CA PRO A 164 -5.43 -2.72 -16.30
C PRO A 164 -4.66 -2.34 -15.03
N GLN A 165 -3.76 -1.38 -15.11
CA GLN A 165 -3.11 -0.76 -13.94
C GLN A 165 -3.75 0.56 -13.54
N TRP A 166 -4.31 1.27 -14.50
CA TRP A 166 -5.12 2.48 -14.32
C TRP A 166 -6.25 2.52 -15.35
N ILE A 167 -7.31 3.25 -15.01
CA ILE A 167 -8.47 3.51 -15.87
C ILE A 167 -8.73 5.04 -15.79
N GLY A 168 -8.85 5.68 -16.94
CA GLY A 168 -9.00 7.12 -17.14
C GLY A 168 -10.43 7.55 -17.54
N ILE A 169 -10.58 8.83 -17.89
CA ILE A 169 -11.85 9.45 -18.32
C ILE A 169 -11.62 10.09 -19.69
N PRO A 170 -12.56 9.97 -20.66
CA PRO A 170 -13.87 9.32 -20.57
C PRO A 170 -13.83 7.80 -20.68
N ASP A 171 -12.78 7.26 -21.26
CA ASP A 171 -12.54 5.84 -21.50
C ASP A 171 -11.08 5.79 -21.99
N ASP A 172 -10.16 5.40 -21.10
CA ASP A 172 -8.75 5.17 -21.40
C ASP A 172 -8.19 4.18 -20.37
N ALA A 173 -7.22 3.35 -20.72
CA ALA A 173 -6.54 2.50 -19.75
C ALA A 173 -5.13 2.15 -20.20
N GLY A 174 -4.30 1.81 -19.23
CA GLY A 174 -2.98 1.28 -19.47
C GLY A 174 -2.70 0.12 -18.53
N GLY A 175 -1.96 -0.86 -19.00
CA GLY A 175 -1.71 -2.07 -18.24
C GLY A 175 -0.90 -3.10 -18.98
N TYR A 176 -1.05 -4.35 -18.54
CA TYR A 176 -0.36 -5.50 -19.11
C TYR A 176 -1.33 -6.31 -19.96
N LEU A 177 -0.86 -6.80 -21.09
CA LEU A 177 -1.62 -7.68 -21.97
C LEU A 177 -0.90 -9.02 -22.09
N TYR A 178 -1.67 -10.09 -22.18
CA TYR A 178 -1.16 -11.41 -22.51
C TYR A 178 -1.75 -11.89 -23.82
N ASP A 179 -0.88 -12.06 -24.81
CA ASP A 179 -1.16 -12.70 -26.08
C ASP A 179 0.08 -13.48 -26.54
N PRO A 180 0.02 -14.82 -26.57
CA PRO A 180 1.15 -15.64 -26.95
C PRO A 180 1.41 -15.68 -28.46
N ASN A 181 0.48 -15.19 -29.29
CA ASN A 181 0.54 -15.36 -30.74
C ASN A 181 0.92 -14.07 -31.47
N GLU A 182 0.39 -12.94 -31.04
CA GLU A 182 0.55 -11.67 -31.75
C GLU A 182 0.76 -10.47 -30.82
N SER A 183 1.26 -9.39 -31.42
CA SER A 183 1.37 -8.10 -30.74
C SER A 183 -0.04 -7.54 -30.52
N PRO A 184 -0.35 -6.98 -29.34
CA PRO A 184 -1.64 -6.35 -29.07
C PRO A 184 -1.76 -4.94 -29.68
N GLU A 185 -0.93 -4.60 -30.67
CA GLU A 185 -1.03 -3.34 -31.40
C GLU A 185 -2.42 -3.20 -32.04
N GLY A 186 -3.08 -2.08 -31.81
CA GLY A 186 -4.46 -1.83 -32.23
C GLY A 186 -5.53 -2.33 -31.25
N ALA A 187 -5.17 -3.02 -30.16
CA ALA A 187 -6.14 -3.43 -29.14
C ALA A 187 -6.75 -2.21 -28.41
N ASP A 188 -8.05 -2.29 -28.14
CA ASP A 188 -8.81 -1.28 -27.41
C ASP A 188 -8.65 -1.44 -25.89
N LEU A 189 -7.93 -0.52 -25.25
CA LEU A 189 -7.67 -0.47 -23.80
C LEU A 189 -8.71 0.42 -23.13
N TYR A 190 -9.98 0.03 -23.22
CA TYR A 190 -11.10 0.79 -22.67
C TYR A 190 -11.25 2.19 -23.27
N GLY A 191 -11.05 2.36 -24.58
CA GLY A 191 -11.14 3.62 -25.31
C GLY A 191 -9.80 4.10 -25.88
N ASP A 192 -8.69 3.78 -25.22
CA ASP A 192 -7.35 4.09 -25.72
C ASP A 192 -6.83 2.96 -26.61
N ILE A 193 -6.29 3.28 -27.79
CA ILE A 193 -5.76 2.27 -28.70
C ILE A 193 -4.30 2.00 -28.36
N CYS A 194 -3.97 0.72 -28.19
CA CYS A 194 -2.59 0.33 -27.99
C CYS A 194 -1.76 0.59 -29.26
N THR A 195 -0.87 1.58 -29.23
CA THR A 195 -0.12 2.04 -30.42
C THR A 195 1.38 1.71 -30.38
N ASP A 196 1.97 1.54 -29.20
CA ASP A 196 3.39 1.21 -29.02
C ASP A 196 3.53 0.12 -27.95
N PRO A 197 3.08 -1.12 -28.22
CA PRO A 197 3.17 -2.20 -27.26
C PRO A 197 4.63 -2.55 -27.00
N VAL A 198 4.98 -2.66 -25.73
CA VAL A 198 6.33 -3.02 -25.32
C VAL A 198 6.35 -4.47 -24.87
N ASP A 199 7.15 -5.29 -25.56
CA ASP A 199 7.37 -6.70 -25.24
C ASP A 199 8.03 -6.86 -23.86
N LEU A 200 7.45 -7.73 -23.04
CA LEU A 200 7.92 -8.13 -21.71
C LEU A 200 8.40 -9.59 -21.68
N GLY A 201 8.33 -10.29 -22.81
CA GLY A 201 8.68 -11.69 -23.00
C GLY A 201 7.52 -12.66 -22.74
N ASP A 202 7.59 -13.82 -23.40
CA ASP A 202 6.67 -14.96 -23.20
C ASP A 202 5.19 -14.62 -23.43
N GLY A 203 4.92 -13.79 -24.43
CA GLY A 203 3.56 -13.35 -24.78
C GLY A 203 3.01 -12.23 -23.90
N TRP A 204 3.82 -11.65 -23.02
CA TRP A 204 3.43 -10.50 -22.22
C TRP A 204 3.85 -9.20 -22.87
N TRP A 205 2.96 -8.23 -22.80
CA TRP A 205 3.14 -6.89 -23.35
C TRP A 205 2.71 -5.86 -22.31
N MET A 206 3.24 -4.65 -22.39
CA MET A 206 2.66 -3.49 -21.71
C MET A 206 2.28 -2.40 -22.71
N CYS A 207 1.20 -1.70 -22.40
CA CYS A 207 0.71 -0.60 -23.21
C CYS A 207 0.02 0.44 -22.33
N GLY A 208 0.04 1.72 -22.73
CA GLY A 208 -0.49 2.82 -21.91
C GLY A 208 0.25 3.03 -20.58
N LEU A 209 1.48 2.50 -20.45
CA LEU A 209 2.34 2.67 -19.27
C LEU A 209 3.61 3.42 -19.65
N ARG A 210 4.20 4.14 -18.68
CA ARG A 210 5.46 4.85 -18.91
C ARG A 210 6.56 3.83 -19.21
N ASN A 211 7.26 4.00 -20.34
CA ASN A 211 8.35 3.11 -20.73
C ASN A 211 9.62 3.42 -19.92
N ASN A 212 9.61 3.05 -18.65
CA ASN A 212 10.73 3.24 -17.73
C ASN A 212 10.78 2.14 -16.66
N GLY A 213 11.92 2.03 -15.98
CA GLY A 213 12.25 0.82 -15.23
C GLY A 213 12.94 -0.17 -16.17
N TRP A 214 14.07 -0.68 -15.69
CA TRP A 214 15.05 -1.46 -16.44
C TRP A 214 14.59 -2.89 -16.65
#